data_AF-A0A3P9C9P6-F1
#
_entry.id   AF-A0A3P9C9P6-F1
#
_cell.length_a   1.000
_cell.length_b   1.000
_cell.length_c   1.000
_cell.angle_alpha   90.00
_cell.angle_beta   90.00
_cell.angle_gamma   90.00
#
_symmetry.space_group_name_H-M   'P 1'
#
loop_
_entity.id
_entity.type
_entity.pdbx_description
1 polymer ?
#
loop_
_entity_poly.entity_id
_entity_poly.type
_entity_poly.pdbx_seq_one_letter_code
_entity_poly.pdbx_strand_id
1 'polypeptide(L)'
;HASFFTHCFCIIVICLSYHPPWPLFTAIGVSFNCCSKFYPGSKAMSELETRAVTDFVRSRKDSFLCFLSIHSYGQMLLIPYGHPNYTAPNYDELGATEAIWKVHRTNYTVGTPPDVLYPITGSATDWARMQGIPLTYIFELRDNGTYRFELPEDQIQPTCEEAYRGVLYIITYAHDKTFNGAVANTAVTLSGILLAAGVTGATLR
;
A
#
# COMPACT_ATOMS: atom_id res chain seq x y z
N HIS A 1 10.99 -8.66 -25.40
CA HIS A 1 10.15 -9.70 -24.76
C HIS A 1 9.75 -9.18 -23.38
N ALA A 2 8.63 -8.47 -23.32
CA ALA A 2 7.99 -8.09 -22.07
C ALA A 2 7.03 -9.25 -21.73
N SER A 3 7.34 -10.01 -20.68
CA SER A 3 6.45 -11.06 -20.20
C SER A 3 5.22 -10.41 -19.58
N PHE A 4 4.15 -10.37 -20.37
CA PHE A 4 2.80 -10.22 -19.87
C PHE A 4 2.43 -11.48 -19.08
N PHE A 5 2.28 -11.31 -17.77
CA PHE A 5 1.31 -11.97 -16.91
C PHE A 5 0.85 -13.39 -17.26
N THR A 6 1.37 -14.36 -16.51
CA THR A 6 0.80 -15.70 -16.41
C THR A 6 0.00 -15.83 -15.10
N HIS A 7 -1.33 -15.68 -15.22
CA HIS A 7 -2.39 -16.35 -14.45
C HIS A 7 -2.11 -16.79 -12.99
N CYS A 8 -2.09 -15.82 -12.07
CA CYS A 8 -2.91 -15.79 -10.84
C CYS A 8 -2.66 -14.44 -10.14
N PHE A 9 -3.70 -13.62 -9.96
CA PHE A 9 -3.62 -12.22 -9.47
C PHE A 9 -2.68 -11.30 -10.28
N CYS A 10 -3.19 -10.87 -11.43
CA CYS A 10 -2.62 -9.76 -12.19
C CYS A 10 -2.83 -8.45 -11.42
N ILE A 11 -1.80 -7.93 -10.74
CA ILE A 11 -1.85 -6.62 -10.10
C ILE A 11 -0.85 -5.70 -10.78
N ILE A 12 -1.40 -4.57 -11.21
CA ILE A 12 -0.84 -3.64 -12.17
C ILE A 12 0.42 -3.02 -11.54
N VAL A 13 1.58 -3.26 -12.15
CA VAL A 13 2.80 -2.49 -11.88
C VAL A 13 2.57 -1.09 -12.44
N ILE A 14 2.01 -0.20 -11.64
CA ILE A 14 1.84 1.18 -12.06
C ILE A 14 3.08 1.95 -11.63
N CYS A 15 4.00 2.14 -12.57
CA CYS A 15 5.05 3.14 -12.42
C CYS A 15 4.42 4.53 -12.63
N LEU A 16 3.90 5.12 -11.56
CA LEU A 16 3.35 6.48 -11.56
C LEU A 16 4.51 7.48 -11.54
N SER A 17 5.17 7.68 -12.68
CA SER A 17 6.26 8.65 -12.75
C SER A 17 5.79 10.00 -13.27
N TYR A 18 6.15 11.04 -12.49
CA TYR A 18 6.24 12.50 -12.68
C TYR A 18 4.97 13.37 -12.48
N HIS A 19 5.09 14.46 -11.72
CA HIS A 19 4.67 15.84 -12.04
C HIS A 19 5.20 16.77 -10.91
N PRO A 20 6.01 17.81 -11.20
CA PRO A 20 6.34 18.84 -10.21
C PRO A 20 5.05 19.55 -9.74
N PRO A 21 4.94 20.02 -8.47
CA PRO A 21 6.01 20.57 -7.63
C PRO A 21 6.39 19.76 -6.37
N TRP A 22 6.11 18.45 -6.31
CA TRP A 22 6.28 17.70 -5.06
C TRP A 22 7.69 17.09 -4.89
N PRO A 23 8.36 17.27 -3.74
CA PRO A 23 9.79 16.96 -3.55
C PRO A 23 10.14 15.45 -3.47
N LEU A 24 9.12 14.57 -3.45
CA LEU A 24 9.25 13.09 -3.50
C LEU A 24 9.56 12.52 -4.89
N PHE A 25 9.60 13.35 -5.94
CA PHE A 25 9.81 12.96 -7.34
C PHE A 25 11.24 13.23 -7.85
N THR A 26 12.26 13.11 -7.00
CA THR A 26 13.63 12.95 -7.51
C THR A 26 13.71 11.59 -8.22
N ALA A 27 14.33 11.53 -9.41
CA ALA A 27 14.39 10.28 -10.20
C ALA A 27 15.41 9.29 -9.60
N ILE A 28 15.03 8.61 -8.52
CA ILE A 28 15.85 7.57 -7.86
C ILE A 28 15.37 6.19 -8.30
N GLY A 29 16.31 5.32 -8.67
CA GLY A 29 16.02 3.93 -9.07
C GLY A 29 15.47 3.79 -10.49
N VAL A 30 15.54 4.83 -11.32
CA VAL A 30 15.03 4.85 -12.70
C VAL A 30 16.11 5.20 -13.71
N SER A 31 15.86 4.94 -14.99
CA SER A 31 16.77 5.28 -16.08
C SER A 31 16.01 5.94 -17.23
N PHE A 32 16.47 7.09 -17.71
CA PHE A 32 15.84 7.78 -18.85
C PHE A 32 16.23 7.21 -20.23
N ASN A 33 17.00 6.11 -20.26
CA ASN A 33 17.16 5.33 -21.47
C ASN A 33 15.86 4.57 -21.76
N CYS A 34 15.20 4.84 -22.88
CA CYS A 34 13.92 4.20 -23.26
C CYS A 34 14.02 2.67 -23.44
N CYS A 35 15.22 2.13 -23.64
CA CYS A 35 15.46 0.70 -23.70
C CYS A 35 15.66 0.06 -22.31
N SER A 36 15.73 0.87 -21.25
CA SER A 36 15.89 0.36 -19.88
C SER A 36 14.59 -0.27 -19.38
N LYS A 37 14.73 -1.36 -18.60
CA LYS A 37 13.61 -1.95 -17.86
C LYS A 37 13.07 -1.03 -16.75
N PHE A 38 13.83 -0.02 -16.38
CA PHE A 38 13.48 0.99 -15.38
C PHE A 38 13.15 2.35 -16.03
N TYR A 39 12.70 2.34 -17.28
CA TYR A 39 12.29 3.56 -17.97
C TYR A 39 10.96 4.09 -17.38
N PRO A 40 10.93 5.32 -16.84
CA PRO A 40 9.74 5.85 -16.18
C PRO A 40 8.67 6.38 -17.15
N GLY A 41 8.89 6.27 -18.46
CA GLY A 41 8.07 6.92 -19.47
C GLY A 41 8.57 8.33 -19.83
N SER A 42 7.96 8.92 -20.85
CA SER A 42 8.36 10.25 -21.37
C SER A 42 8.00 11.40 -20.44
N LYS A 43 6.97 11.21 -19.62
CA LYS A 43 6.48 12.17 -18.63
C LYS A 43 5.54 11.50 -17.63
N ALA A 44 5.11 12.37 -16.71
CA ALA A 44 3.97 12.29 -15.84
C ALA A 44 2.80 11.47 -16.39
N MET A 45 2.53 10.28 -15.84
CA MET A 45 1.34 9.49 -16.23
C MET A 45 1.23 9.33 -17.76
N SER A 46 2.37 9.11 -18.42
CA SER A 46 2.46 9.00 -19.88
C SER A 46 1.72 7.77 -20.39
N GLU A 47 1.89 6.63 -19.69
CA GLU A 47 1.20 5.37 -19.98
C GLU A 47 -0.31 5.47 -19.71
N LEU A 48 -1.12 4.84 -20.58
CA LEU A 48 -2.58 4.94 -20.52
C LEU A 48 -3.14 4.16 -19.31
N GLU A 49 -2.52 3.04 -18.97
CA GLU A 49 -2.83 2.19 -17.83
C GLU A 49 -2.64 2.96 -16.52
N THR A 50 -1.49 3.62 -16.41
CA THR A 50 -1.08 4.49 -15.31
C THR A 50 -2.06 5.65 -15.14
N ARG A 51 -2.50 6.26 -16.25
CA ARG A 51 -3.50 7.33 -16.23
C ARG A 51 -4.88 6.82 -15.78
N ALA A 52 -5.34 5.69 -16.33
CA ALA A 52 -6.65 5.14 -16.01
C ALA A 52 -6.80 4.86 -14.51
N VAL A 53 -5.78 4.26 -13.88
CA VAL A 53 -5.82 4.00 -12.43
C VAL A 53 -5.72 5.28 -11.63
N THR A 54 -4.85 6.21 -12.03
CA THR A 54 -4.73 7.52 -11.38
C THR A 54 -6.06 8.27 -11.38
N ASP A 55 -6.72 8.33 -12.53
CA ASP A 55 -7.99 9.04 -12.70
C ASP A 55 -9.09 8.38 -11.86
N PHE A 56 -9.15 7.04 -11.86
CA PHE A 56 -10.08 6.28 -11.03
C PHE A 56 -9.88 6.59 -9.53
N VAL A 57 -8.64 6.48 -9.04
CA VAL A 57 -8.34 6.71 -7.62
C VAL A 57 -8.59 8.16 -7.24
N ARG A 58 -8.16 9.13 -8.06
CA ARG A 58 -8.41 10.56 -7.79
C ARG A 58 -9.89 10.89 -7.69
N SER A 59 -10.72 10.30 -8.55
CA SER A 59 -12.16 10.57 -8.56
C SER A 59 -12.86 10.18 -7.27
N ARG A 60 -12.24 9.35 -6.42
CA ARG A 60 -12.81 8.78 -5.20
C ARG A 60 -11.81 8.70 -4.05
N LYS A 61 -10.76 9.52 -4.05
CA LYS A 61 -9.60 9.36 -3.16
C LYS A 61 -9.98 9.30 -1.67
N ASP A 62 -11.01 10.06 -1.28
CA ASP A 62 -11.49 10.15 0.10
C ASP A 62 -12.32 8.92 0.53
N SER A 63 -12.63 8.01 -0.40
CA SER A 63 -13.28 6.72 -0.14
C SER A 63 -12.29 5.56 0.03
N PHE A 64 -11.01 5.76 -0.27
CA PHE A 64 -9.99 4.71 -0.13
C PHE A 64 -9.33 4.76 1.25
N LEU A 65 -9.48 3.68 2.01
CA LEU A 65 -8.77 3.48 3.28
C LEU A 65 -7.41 2.81 3.08
N CYS A 66 -7.27 2.04 2.00
CA CYS A 66 -6.08 1.27 1.69
C CYS A 66 -5.82 1.19 0.18
N PHE A 67 -4.55 1.21 -0.22
CA PHE A 67 -4.08 0.95 -1.58
C PHE A 67 -3.01 -0.15 -1.55
N LEU A 68 -3.25 -1.25 -2.26
CA LEU A 68 -2.35 -2.40 -2.29
C LEU A 68 -1.80 -2.59 -3.70
N SER A 69 -0.48 -2.66 -3.82
CA SER A 69 0.20 -3.11 -5.03
C SER A 69 0.78 -4.50 -4.77
N ILE A 70 0.54 -5.46 -5.63
CA ILE A 70 1.00 -6.84 -5.45
C ILE A 70 1.94 -7.18 -6.61
N HIS A 71 3.10 -7.66 -6.24
CA HIS A 71 4.27 -7.92 -7.06
C HIS A 71 4.84 -9.29 -6.69
N SER A 72 5.85 -9.70 -7.43
CA SER A 72 6.71 -10.83 -7.11
C SER A 72 8.11 -10.46 -7.60
N TYR A 73 9.20 -10.88 -6.97
CA TYR A 73 9.31 -11.82 -5.86
C TYR A 73 10.16 -11.20 -4.75
N GLY A 74 10.18 -11.83 -3.58
CA GLY A 74 11.08 -11.42 -2.48
C GLY A 74 10.54 -11.72 -1.10
N GLN A 75 9.26 -12.10 -0.98
CA GLN A 75 8.57 -12.29 0.30
C GLN A 75 8.74 -11.05 1.19
N MET A 76 8.26 -9.90 0.72
CA MET A 76 8.34 -8.63 1.41
C MET A 76 6.97 -7.96 1.51
N LEU A 77 6.75 -7.26 2.61
CA LEU A 77 5.65 -6.31 2.77
C LEU A 77 6.27 -4.92 2.90
N LEU A 78 6.34 -4.19 1.78
CA LEU A 78 6.98 -2.89 1.74
C LEU A 78 6.00 -1.79 2.14
N ILE A 79 6.51 -0.87 2.94
CA ILE A 79 5.81 0.33 3.40
C ILE A 79 6.41 1.60 2.77
N PRO A 80 5.63 2.68 2.64
CA PRO A 80 6.15 3.94 2.11
C PRO A 80 7.20 4.57 3.06
N TYR A 81 8.14 5.34 2.54
CA TYR A 81 8.32 5.72 1.14
C TYR A 81 9.47 4.96 0.49
N GLY A 82 9.42 4.84 -0.84
CA GLY A 82 10.55 4.38 -1.63
C GLY A 82 11.72 5.38 -1.69
N HIS A 83 11.48 6.65 -1.33
CA HIS A 83 12.50 7.69 -1.25
C HIS A 83 13.17 7.71 0.14
N PRO A 84 14.52 7.66 0.24
CA PRO A 84 15.24 7.46 1.50
C PRO A 84 15.06 8.59 2.53
N ASN A 85 14.81 9.82 2.07
CA ASN A 85 14.61 10.98 2.96
C ASN A 85 13.18 11.14 3.48
N TYR A 86 12.27 10.21 3.21
CA TYR A 86 10.87 10.33 3.62
C TYR A 86 10.39 9.06 4.28
N THR A 87 9.55 9.23 5.31
CA THR A 87 8.91 8.15 6.03
C THR A 87 7.44 8.45 6.19
N ALA A 88 6.64 7.41 6.35
CA ALA A 88 5.26 7.53 6.80
C ALA A 88 5.13 6.82 8.16
N PRO A 89 4.11 7.17 8.97
CA PRO A 89 3.79 6.37 10.14
C PRO A 89 3.52 4.92 9.75
N ASN A 90 4.21 4.00 10.43
CA ASN A 90 3.97 2.57 10.32
C ASN A 90 2.66 2.21 11.03
N TYR A 91 1.96 1.21 10.51
CA TYR A 91 0.74 0.65 11.10
C TYR A 91 1.04 -0.76 11.64
N ASP A 92 0.05 -1.63 11.75
CA ASP A 92 0.25 -2.98 12.31
C ASP A 92 0.74 -3.97 11.23
N GLU A 93 1.88 -3.67 10.59
CA GLU A 93 2.44 -4.53 9.53
C GLU A 93 2.91 -5.89 10.07
N LEU A 94 3.36 -5.92 11.32
CA LEU A 94 3.77 -7.16 11.99
C LEU A 94 2.59 -8.11 12.18
N GLY A 95 1.39 -7.59 12.44
CA GLY A 95 0.18 -8.40 12.46
C GLY A 95 -0.15 -9.03 11.11
N ALA A 96 0.10 -8.31 10.01
CA ALA A 96 -0.11 -8.83 8.66
C ALA A 96 0.89 -9.95 8.31
N THR A 97 2.17 -9.78 8.62
CA THR A 97 3.19 -10.83 8.35
C THR A 97 3.04 -12.04 9.26
N GLU A 98 2.60 -11.86 10.51
CA GLU A 98 2.22 -12.97 11.38
C GLU A 98 1.02 -13.75 10.83
N ALA A 99 0.01 -13.06 10.27
CA ALA A 99 -1.13 -13.70 9.63
C ALA A 99 -0.73 -14.52 8.40
N ILE A 100 0.23 -14.04 7.60
CA ILE A 100 0.84 -14.77 6.49
C ILE A 100 1.59 -16.00 7.01
N TRP A 101 2.46 -15.82 8.01
CA TRP A 101 3.28 -16.89 8.57
C TRP A 101 2.45 -18.04 9.14
N LYS A 102 1.29 -17.75 9.73
CA LYS A 102 0.38 -18.77 10.28
C LYS A 102 -0.19 -19.74 9.25
N VAL A 103 -0.18 -19.42 7.96
CA VAL A 103 -0.72 -20.29 6.91
C VAL A 103 0.25 -21.42 6.58
N HIS A 104 1.42 -21.07 6.04
CA HIS A 104 2.41 -22.01 5.50
C HIS A 104 3.82 -21.77 6.03
N ARG A 105 3.98 -20.99 7.11
CA ARG A 105 5.27 -20.65 7.74
C ARG A 105 6.21 -19.83 6.84
N THR A 106 5.67 -19.12 5.86
CA THR A 106 6.44 -18.20 5.01
C THR A 106 6.76 -16.93 5.78
N ASN A 107 8.04 -16.59 5.88
CA ASN A 107 8.49 -15.34 6.47
C ASN A 107 8.47 -14.23 5.43
N TYR A 108 7.77 -13.14 5.74
CA TYR A 108 7.81 -11.90 4.97
C TYR A 108 8.61 -10.84 5.71
N THR A 109 9.54 -10.18 5.02
CA THR A 109 10.30 -9.05 5.55
C THR A 109 9.48 -7.78 5.44
N VAL A 110 9.38 -7.00 6.51
CA VAL A 110 8.72 -5.68 6.52
C VAL A 110 9.79 -4.58 6.47
N GLY A 111 9.60 -3.56 5.64
CA GLY A 111 10.46 -2.38 5.63
C GLY A 111 10.14 -1.40 4.52
N THR A 112 10.82 -0.26 4.50
CA THR A 112 10.75 0.64 3.36
C THR A 112 11.60 0.09 2.21
N PRO A 113 11.30 0.39 0.93
CA PRO A 113 12.14 -0.04 -0.18
C PRO A 113 13.64 0.30 -0.01
N PRO A 114 14.05 1.51 0.43
CA PRO A 114 15.45 1.80 0.74
C PRO A 114 16.11 0.86 1.76
N ASP A 115 15.36 0.40 2.77
CA ASP A 115 15.92 -0.37 3.88
C ASP A 115 16.07 -1.86 3.56
N VAL A 116 15.12 -2.43 2.79
CA VAL A 116 15.03 -3.89 2.59
C VAL A 116 15.13 -4.33 1.13
N LEU A 117 15.12 -3.40 0.18
CA LEU A 117 15.17 -3.69 -1.25
C LEU A 117 16.17 -2.76 -1.98
N TYR A 118 15.69 -1.65 -2.53
CA TYR A 118 16.49 -0.54 -3.05
C TYR A 118 15.64 0.74 -3.09
N PRO A 119 16.26 1.94 -3.03
CA PRO A 119 15.56 3.20 -3.20
C PRO A 119 14.89 3.31 -4.57
N ILE A 120 13.59 3.58 -4.60
CA ILE A 120 12.80 3.74 -5.82
C ILE A 120 11.76 4.85 -5.64
N THR A 121 11.56 5.64 -6.68
CA THR A 121 10.59 6.74 -6.69
C THR A 121 9.57 6.51 -7.81
N GLY A 122 8.39 7.13 -7.70
CA GLY A 122 7.32 6.97 -8.69
C GLY A 122 6.55 5.65 -8.57
N SER A 123 6.55 5.01 -7.40
CA SER A 123 5.71 3.85 -7.12
C SER A 123 4.24 4.24 -6.99
N ALA A 124 3.35 3.30 -7.31
CA ALA A 124 1.90 3.46 -7.16
C ALA A 124 1.50 3.81 -5.72
N THR A 125 2.13 3.13 -4.76
CA THR A 125 1.85 3.25 -3.33
C THR A 125 2.31 4.59 -2.76
N ASP A 126 3.48 5.09 -3.13
CA ASP A 126 3.96 6.39 -2.66
C ASP A 126 3.06 7.52 -3.17
N TRP A 127 2.66 7.46 -4.45
CA TRP A 127 1.69 8.41 -5.01
C TRP A 127 0.33 8.33 -4.31
N ALA A 128 -0.21 7.13 -4.09
CA ALA A 128 -1.48 6.93 -3.40
C ALA A 128 -1.42 7.51 -1.98
N ARG A 129 -0.30 7.29 -1.28
CA ARG A 129 -0.03 7.83 0.05
C ARG A 129 0.01 9.36 0.05
N MET A 130 0.61 9.95 -0.99
CA MET A 130 0.62 11.40 -1.21
C MET A 130 -0.76 11.98 -1.54
N GLN A 131 -1.66 11.21 -2.14
CA GLN A 131 -3.05 11.65 -2.36
C GLN A 131 -3.88 11.65 -1.06
N GLY A 132 -3.31 11.16 0.05
CA GLY A 132 -3.95 11.10 1.36
C GLY A 132 -4.53 9.73 1.73
N ILE A 133 -4.29 8.69 0.91
CA ILE A 133 -4.73 7.33 1.27
C ILE A 133 -3.91 6.86 2.48
N PRO A 134 -4.53 6.49 3.62
CA PRO A 134 -3.81 6.28 4.87
C PRO A 134 -2.86 5.08 4.85
N LEU A 135 -3.32 3.95 4.30
CA LEU A 135 -2.60 2.68 4.28
C LEU A 135 -2.18 2.35 2.85
N THR A 136 -0.88 2.19 2.61
CA THR A 136 -0.38 1.81 1.28
C THR A 136 0.71 0.77 1.43
N TYR A 137 0.60 -0.35 0.70
CA TYR A 137 1.55 -1.46 0.82
C TYR A 137 1.91 -2.03 -0.54
N ILE A 138 3.17 -2.47 -0.66
CA ILE A 138 3.61 -3.33 -1.76
C ILE A 138 3.82 -4.74 -1.18
N PHE A 139 3.16 -5.75 -1.75
CA PHE A 139 3.51 -7.14 -1.48
C PHE A 139 4.48 -7.60 -2.56
N GLU A 140 5.66 -8.04 -2.17
CA GLU A 140 6.51 -8.89 -3.00
C GLU A 140 6.26 -10.33 -2.60
N LEU A 141 5.52 -11.07 -3.42
CA LEU A 141 5.09 -12.43 -3.11
C LEU A 141 6.24 -13.45 -3.16
N ARG A 142 5.90 -14.73 -3.07
CA ARG A 142 6.86 -15.83 -3.22
C ARG A 142 7.60 -15.74 -4.57
N ASP A 143 8.82 -16.25 -4.65
CA ASP A 143 9.64 -16.81 -3.57
C ASP A 143 10.74 -15.85 -3.11
N ASN A 144 11.77 -16.35 -2.42
CA ASN A 144 12.93 -15.54 -2.02
C ASN A 144 14.12 -15.68 -3.00
N GLY A 145 13.85 -15.99 -4.27
CA GLY A 145 14.82 -15.94 -5.35
C GLY A 145 15.25 -17.28 -5.97
N THR A 146 14.66 -18.41 -5.56
CA THR A 146 14.95 -19.74 -6.14
C THR A 146 14.40 -19.84 -7.57
N TYR A 147 13.13 -19.51 -7.73
CA TYR A 147 12.37 -19.53 -8.99
C TYR A 147 12.11 -18.13 -9.52
N ARG A 148 12.15 -17.10 -8.65
CA ARG A 148 11.99 -15.70 -9.05
C ARG A 148 10.63 -15.47 -9.70
N PHE A 149 10.62 -15.11 -10.97
CA PHE A 149 9.41 -14.87 -11.76
C PHE A 149 8.84 -16.14 -12.41
N GLU A 150 9.55 -17.27 -12.33
CA GLU A 150 9.16 -18.56 -12.90
C GLU A 150 8.71 -19.53 -11.79
N LEU A 151 7.88 -19.03 -10.87
CA LEU A 151 7.38 -19.79 -9.73
C LEU A 151 6.55 -21.00 -10.21
N PRO A 152 6.81 -22.23 -9.72
CA PRO A 152 6.06 -23.42 -10.11
C PRO A 152 4.56 -23.31 -9.85
N GLU A 153 3.74 -23.93 -10.71
CA GLU A 153 2.28 -23.84 -10.63
C GLU A 153 1.70 -24.36 -9.31
N ASP A 154 2.33 -25.37 -8.69
CA ASP A 154 1.93 -25.92 -7.39
C ASP A 154 2.16 -24.96 -6.22
N GLN A 155 2.95 -23.89 -6.42
CA GLN A 155 3.16 -22.81 -5.45
C GLN A 155 2.12 -21.69 -5.59
N ILE A 156 1.30 -21.66 -6.64
CA ILE A 156 0.29 -20.61 -6.85
C ILE A 156 -0.70 -20.59 -5.69
N GLN A 157 -1.30 -21.73 -5.36
CA GLN A 157 -2.31 -21.81 -4.32
C GLN A 157 -1.75 -21.44 -2.93
N PRO A 158 -0.61 -22.01 -2.46
CA PRO A 158 0.01 -21.59 -1.20
C PRO A 158 0.29 -20.09 -1.14
N THR A 159 0.83 -19.53 -2.21
CA THR A 159 1.12 -18.08 -2.31
C THR A 159 -0.15 -17.24 -2.17
N CYS A 160 -1.24 -17.65 -2.84
CA CYS A 160 -2.52 -16.95 -2.77
C CYS A 160 -3.17 -17.04 -1.39
N GLU A 161 -3.10 -18.19 -0.73
CA GLU A 161 -3.66 -18.39 0.63
C GLU A 161 -2.94 -17.51 1.67
N GLU A 162 -1.61 -17.42 1.58
CA GLU A 162 -0.78 -16.51 2.37
C GLU A 162 -1.12 -15.05 2.13
N ALA A 163 -1.07 -14.62 0.86
CA ALA A 163 -1.33 -13.23 0.48
C ALA A 163 -2.73 -12.81 0.93
N TYR A 164 -3.74 -13.68 0.75
CA TYR A 164 -5.10 -13.43 1.20
C TYR A 164 -5.17 -13.17 2.70
N ARG A 165 -4.45 -13.92 3.54
CA ARG A 165 -4.45 -13.68 5.00
C ARG A 165 -3.81 -12.35 5.37
N GLY A 166 -2.70 -11.99 4.74
CA GLY A 166 -2.08 -10.68 4.96
C GLY A 166 -2.99 -9.53 4.54
N VAL A 167 -3.59 -9.62 3.35
CA VAL A 167 -4.52 -8.61 2.82
C VAL A 167 -5.79 -8.50 3.69
N LEU A 168 -6.39 -9.62 4.08
CA LEU A 168 -7.57 -9.63 4.95
C LEU A 168 -7.28 -8.96 6.30
N TYR A 169 -6.11 -9.23 6.87
CA TYR A 169 -5.68 -8.58 8.10
C TYR A 169 -5.61 -7.05 7.94
N ILE A 170 -4.92 -6.57 6.88
CA ILE A 170 -4.78 -5.14 6.60
C ILE A 170 -6.13 -4.47 6.40
N ILE A 171 -7.04 -5.08 5.61
CA ILE A 171 -8.37 -4.53 5.34
C ILE A 171 -9.20 -4.45 6.63
N THR A 172 -9.15 -5.49 7.46
CA THR A 172 -9.86 -5.52 8.75
C THR A 172 -9.32 -4.45 9.69
N TYR A 173 -7.99 -4.32 9.79
CA TYR A 173 -7.34 -3.28 10.57
C TYR A 173 -7.74 -1.87 10.09
N ALA A 174 -7.76 -1.65 8.77
CA ALA A 174 -8.18 -0.39 8.17
C ALA A 174 -9.63 -0.03 8.55
N HIS A 175 -10.52 -1.01 8.38
CA HIS A 175 -11.94 -0.88 8.70
C HIS A 175 -12.13 -0.51 10.17
N ASP A 176 -11.55 -1.29 11.09
CA ASP A 176 -11.75 -1.10 12.52
C ASP A 176 -11.16 0.23 13.00
N LYS A 177 -9.99 0.61 12.50
CA LYS A 177 -9.36 1.90 12.83
C LYS A 177 -10.23 3.08 12.41
N THR A 178 -10.83 3.01 11.21
CA THR A 178 -11.65 4.10 10.67
C THR A 178 -13.02 4.15 11.34
N PHE A 179 -13.71 3.01 11.47
CA PHE A 179 -15.12 2.98 11.87
C PHE A 179 -15.32 2.80 13.38
N ASN A 180 -14.48 2.04 14.08
CA ASN A 180 -14.61 1.91 15.54
C ASN A 180 -14.10 3.18 16.26
N GLY A 181 -13.10 3.86 15.69
CA GLY A 181 -12.66 5.18 16.18
C GLY A 181 -13.74 6.26 16.05
N ALA A 182 -14.52 6.22 14.96
CA ALA A 182 -15.65 7.14 14.75
C ALA A 182 -16.77 6.94 15.78
N VAL A 183 -17.07 5.69 16.14
CA VAL A 183 -18.07 5.37 17.17
C VAL A 183 -17.64 5.89 18.54
N ALA A 184 -16.38 5.70 18.92
CA ALA A 184 -15.84 6.21 20.18
C ALA A 184 -15.91 7.75 20.27
N ASN A 185 -15.52 8.47 19.21
CA ASN A 185 -15.57 9.93 19.18
C ASN A 185 -17.01 10.47 19.25
N THR A 186 -17.95 9.81 18.58
CA THR A 186 -19.37 10.18 18.63
C THR A 186 -19.94 9.97 20.03
N ALA A 187 -19.60 8.86 20.69
CA ALA A 187 -20.00 8.59 22.06
C ALA A 187 -19.45 9.64 23.04
N VAL A 188 -18.17 10.00 22.93
CA VAL A 188 -17.54 11.04 23.77
C VAL A 188 -18.20 12.40 23.56
N THR A 189 -18.47 12.78 22.31
CA THR A 189 -19.12 14.07 21.99
C THR A 189 -20.53 14.11 22.55
N LEU A 190 -21.29 13.02 22.39
CA LEU A 190 -22.65 12.91 22.92
C LEU A 190 -22.67 12.95 24.45
N SER A 191 -21.77 12.22 25.12
CA SER A 191 -21.59 12.29 26.57
C SER A 191 -21.20 13.68 27.04
N GLY A 192 -20.31 14.38 26.32
CA GLY A 192 -19.94 15.76 26.63
C GLY A 192 -21.10 16.75 26.51
N ILE A 193 -21.93 16.62 25.47
CA ILE A 193 -23.15 17.42 25.30
C ILE A 193 -24.17 17.11 26.40
N LEU A 194 -24.39 15.84 26.72
CA LEU A 194 -25.30 15.44 27.81
C LEU A 194 -24.84 15.96 29.18
N LEU A 195 -23.54 15.91 29.46
CA LEU A 195 -22.95 16.50 30.67
C LEU A 195 -23.17 18.02 30.72
N ALA A 196 -22.94 18.74 29.62
CA ALA A 196 -23.16 20.18 29.55
C ALA A 196 -24.65 20.57 29.71
N ALA A 197 -25.57 19.79 29.14
CA ALA A 197 -27.01 19.96 29.31
C ALA A 197 -27.49 19.64 30.74
N GLY A 198 -26.89 18.64 31.39
CA GLY A 198 -27.17 18.29 32.79
C GLY A 198 -26.67 19.36 33.77
N VAL A 199 -25.50 19.95 33.51
CA VAL A 199 -24.92 21.03 34.33
C VAL A 199 -25.76 22.30 34.26
N THR A 200 -26.29 22.66 33.09
CA THR A 200 -27.20 23.81 32.92
C THR A 200 -28.55 23.60 33.61
N GLY A 201 -29.07 22.38 33.65
CA GLY A 201 -30.29 22.04 34.42
C GLY A 201 -30.11 22.13 35.94
N ALA A 202 -28.89 21.95 36.46
CA ALA A 202 -28.59 22.05 37.89
C ALA A 202 -28.27 23.48 38.37
N THR A 203 -27.90 24.40 37.47
CA THR A 203 -27.62 25.82 37.80
C THR A 203 -28.84 26.73 37.71
N LEU A 204 -29.98 26.24 37.20
CA LEU A 204 -31.26 26.98 37.10
C LEU A 204 -32.23 26.70 38.27
N ARG A 205 -31.74 26.35 39.45
CA ARG A 205 -32.55 26.21 40.67
C ARG A 205 -32.11 27.18 41.76
#